data_AF-A0A7S3M4H1-F1
#
_entry.id   AF-A0A7S3M4H1-F1
#
_cell.length_a   1.000
_cell.length_b   1.000
_cell.length_c   1.000
_cell.angle_alpha   90.00
_cell.angle_beta   90.00
_cell.angle_gamma   90.00
#
_symmetry.space_group_name_H-M   'P 1'
#
loop_
_entity.id
_entity.type
_entity.pdbx_description
1 polymer ?
#
loop_
_entity_poly.entity_id
_entity_poly.type
_entity_poly.pdbx_seq_one_letter_code
_entity_poly.pdbx_strand_id
1 'polypeptide(L)'
;QIVRAGAPYYLPAKIAEHVSMVGELLQFPRLVPKKVISVGSPVKWANSCDARGCANLVTPSVIAQRYKLPDESLPAAHQAHTSNSMAVAEFQGQFWKKSDLDGFGTSCHRDVSVAKTIGDEEPHGGIESELDIEYIKAVAPEIPLTVIYNGQFSLLKWANQISSMADP
;
A
#
# COMPACT_ATOMS: atom_id res chain seq x y z
N GLN A 1 -4.04 -0.48 22.64
CA GLN A 1 -4.83 -1.57 23.26
C GLN A 1 -6.18 -1.63 22.54
N ILE A 2 -6.63 -2.81 22.11
CA ILE A 2 -7.94 -3.00 21.47
C ILE A 2 -8.94 -3.43 22.54
N VAL A 3 -10.12 -2.80 22.57
CA VAL A 3 -11.24 -3.15 23.46
C VAL A 3 -12.41 -3.60 22.60
N ARG A 4 -13.00 -4.76 22.92
CA ARG A 4 -14.14 -5.36 22.21
C ARG A 4 -15.18 -5.86 23.22
N ALA A 5 -16.43 -5.93 22.78
CA ALA A 5 -17.49 -6.54 23.55
C ALA A 5 -17.32 -8.07 23.58
N GLY A 6 -17.42 -8.66 24.77
CA GLY A 6 -17.43 -10.12 24.95
C GLY A 6 -18.78 -10.77 24.68
N ALA A 7 -19.82 -9.98 24.38
CA ALA A 7 -21.19 -10.44 24.16
C ALA A 7 -21.87 -9.63 23.04
N PRO A 8 -22.97 -10.14 22.45
CA PRO A 8 -23.77 -9.40 21.48
C PRO A 8 -24.34 -8.10 22.07
N TYR A 9 -24.56 -7.11 21.20
CA TYR A 9 -25.18 -5.84 21.57
C TYR A 9 -26.58 -5.72 20.98
N TYR A 10 -27.38 -4.81 21.52
CA TYR A 10 -28.72 -4.49 21.04
C TYR A 10 -28.90 -2.97 20.97
N LEU A 11 -29.71 -2.52 20.01
CA LEU A 11 -30.09 -1.12 19.87
C LEU A 11 -31.58 -0.95 20.21
N PRO A 12 -31.98 0.18 20.82
CA PRO A 12 -33.40 0.53 20.97
C PRO A 12 -34.12 0.51 19.62
N ALA A 13 -35.36 0.00 19.59
CA ALA A 13 -36.14 -0.17 18.37
C ALA A 13 -36.22 1.11 17.51
N LYS A 14 -36.36 2.27 18.16
CA LYS A 14 -36.44 3.60 17.51
C LYS A 14 -35.19 4.03 16.73
N ILE A 15 -34.02 3.42 16.96
CA ILE A 15 -32.80 3.72 16.20
C ILE A 15 -32.30 2.53 15.39
N ALA A 16 -32.82 1.33 15.67
CA ALA A 16 -32.41 0.11 15.00
C ALA A 16 -32.66 0.16 13.48
N GLU A 17 -33.71 0.86 13.04
CA GLU A 17 -34.01 1.05 11.61
C GLU A 17 -33.06 2.03 10.90
N HIS A 18 -32.31 2.84 11.65
CA HIS A 18 -31.41 3.87 11.09
C HIS A 18 -29.92 3.49 11.18
N VAL A 19 -29.58 2.40 11.87
CA VAL A 19 -28.20 1.98 12.10
C VAL A 19 -27.94 0.64 11.42
N SER A 20 -27.08 0.63 10.41
CA SER A 20 -26.71 -0.61 9.70
C SER A 20 -25.72 -1.46 10.48
N MET A 21 -24.79 -0.84 11.21
CA MET A 21 -23.85 -1.54 12.10
C MET A 21 -23.24 -0.61 13.14
N VAL A 22 -22.82 -1.17 14.27
CA VAL A 22 -21.88 -0.55 15.21
C VAL A 22 -20.50 -1.19 15.01
N GLY A 23 -19.60 -0.44 14.36
CA GLY A 23 -18.24 -0.91 14.10
C GLY A 23 -17.35 -0.93 15.35
N GLU A 24 -16.17 -1.53 15.21
CA GLU A 24 -15.16 -1.63 16.27
C GLU A 24 -15.61 -2.32 17.57
N LEU A 25 -16.80 -2.93 17.59
CA LEU A 25 -17.37 -3.53 18.79
C LEU A 25 -17.07 -5.02 18.92
N LEU A 26 -17.20 -5.78 17.82
CA LEU A 26 -17.03 -7.25 17.82
C LEU A 26 -15.87 -7.73 16.93
N GLN A 27 -15.56 -7.01 15.87
CA GLN A 27 -14.61 -7.45 14.85
C GLN A 27 -13.16 -7.18 15.31
N PHE A 28 -12.33 -8.22 15.30
CA PHE A 28 -10.88 -8.04 15.44
C PHE A 28 -10.23 -7.92 14.06
N PRO A 29 -9.16 -7.10 13.94
CA PRO A 29 -8.26 -7.19 12.80
C PRO A 29 -7.78 -8.62 12.60
N ARG A 30 -7.76 -9.09 11.36
CA ARG A 30 -7.13 -10.36 11.04
C ARG A 30 -5.62 -10.18 11.14
N LEU A 31 -5.01 -10.75 12.19
CA LEU A 31 -3.56 -10.85 12.28
C LEU A 31 -3.12 -12.07 11.47
N VAL A 32 -2.52 -11.85 10.29
CA VAL A 32 -1.90 -12.93 9.52
C VAL A 32 -0.51 -13.17 10.11
N PRO A 33 -0.15 -14.40 10.52
CA PRO A 33 1.20 -14.68 10.97
C PRO A 33 2.18 -14.41 9.82
N LYS A 34 3.19 -13.57 10.08
CA LYS A 34 4.26 -13.27 9.12
C LYS A 34 5.03 -14.56 8.81
N LYS A 35 4.66 -15.23 7.73
CA LYS A 35 5.52 -16.21 7.07
C LYS A 35 5.76 -15.73 5.65
N VAL A 36 6.66 -14.77 5.51
CA VAL A 36 7.22 -14.42 4.20
C VAL A 36 8.09 -15.60 3.80
N ILE A 37 7.56 -16.45 2.92
CA ILE A 37 8.33 -17.54 2.34
C ILE A 37 8.99 -16.95 1.10
N SER A 38 10.31 -16.84 1.12
CA SER A 38 11.06 -16.60 -0.11
C SER A 38 10.94 -17.85 -0.98
N VAL A 39 10.11 -17.77 -2.01
CA VAL A 39 9.97 -18.84 -3.00
C VAL A 39 10.91 -18.50 -4.14
N GLY A 40 12.07 -19.15 -4.17
CA GLY A 40 12.99 -19.05 -5.30
C GLY A 40 12.34 -19.62 -6.57
N SER A 41 12.53 -18.94 -7.70
CA SER A 41 12.14 -19.45 -9.01
C SER A 41 13.35 -20.07 -9.70
N PRO A 42 13.24 -21.28 -10.30
CA PRO A 42 14.30 -21.83 -11.14
C PRO A 42 14.42 -21.09 -12.49
N VAL A 43 13.41 -20.30 -12.86
CA VAL A 43 13.40 -19.49 -14.08
C VAL A 43 14.28 -18.26 -13.87
N LYS A 44 15.20 -18.03 -14.81
CA LYS A 44 15.99 -16.80 -14.88
C LYS A 44 15.12 -15.67 -15.41
N TRP A 45 14.77 -14.75 -14.52
CA TRP A 45 14.07 -13.52 -14.87
C TRP A 45 15.06 -12.38 -15.12
N ALA A 46 14.60 -11.33 -15.80
CA ALA A 46 15.34 -10.08 -15.87
C ALA A 46 15.62 -9.55 -14.45
N ASN A 47 16.78 -8.92 -14.25
CA ASN A 47 17.09 -8.18 -13.04
C ASN A 47 17.60 -6.80 -13.44
N SER A 48 16.75 -5.79 -13.28
CA SER A 48 17.10 -4.39 -13.48
C SER A 48 17.67 -3.73 -12.23
N CYS A 49 17.69 -4.41 -11.08
CA CYS A 49 18.19 -3.81 -9.84
C CYS A 49 19.67 -4.12 -9.62
N ASP A 50 20.45 -3.09 -9.30
CA ASP A 50 21.90 -3.15 -9.06
C ASP A 50 22.23 -3.81 -7.71
N ALA A 51 21.27 -3.83 -6.79
CA ALA A 51 21.44 -4.43 -5.47
C ALA A 51 21.69 -5.95 -5.59
N ARG A 52 22.83 -6.39 -5.03
CA ARG A 52 23.36 -7.77 -5.12
C ARG A 52 22.38 -8.85 -4.65
N GLY A 53 21.41 -8.49 -3.80
CA GLY A 53 20.37 -9.39 -3.28
C GLY A 53 19.16 -9.58 -4.20
N CYS A 54 19.02 -8.81 -5.28
CA CYS A 54 17.84 -8.84 -6.14
C CYS A 54 17.87 -9.93 -7.23
N ALA A 55 19.03 -10.57 -7.45
CA ALA A 55 19.16 -11.59 -8.48
C ALA A 55 18.22 -12.79 -8.24
N ASN A 56 17.45 -13.16 -9.26
CA ASN A 56 16.42 -14.20 -9.23
C ASN A 56 15.26 -13.96 -8.23
N LEU A 57 15.10 -12.72 -7.76
CA LEU A 57 13.91 -12.31 -7.02
C LEU A 57 12.92 -11.61 -7.97
N VAL A 58 11.73 -11.34 -7.45
CA VAL A 58 10.80 -10.43 -8.12
C VAL A 58 11.37 -9.02 -7.99
N THR A 59 11.56 -8.35 -9.12
CA THR A 59 11.99 -6.95 -9.23
C THR A 59 11.02 -6.22 -10.17
N PRO A 60 11.07 -4.88 -10.25
CA PRO A 60 10.29 -4.13 -11.23
C PRO A 60 10.36 -4.70 -12.65
N SER A 61 11.56 -5.08 -13.12
CA SER A 61 11.73 -5.69 -14.45
C SER A 61 11.06 -7.05 -14.61
N VAL A 62 10.97 -7.86 -13.54
CA VAL A 62 10.23 -9.13 -13.57
C VAL A 62 8.75 -8.87 -13.79
N ILE A 63 8.18 -7.90 -13.05
CA ILE A 63 6.77 -7.51 -13.19
C ILE A 63 6.50 -6.98 -14.60
N ALA A 64 7.34 -6.06 -15.09
CA ALA A 64 7.23 -5.49 -16.42
C ALA A 64 7.28 -6.57 -17.52
N GLN A 65 8.27 -7.47 -17.45
CA GLN A 65 8.41 -8.56 -18.41
C GLN A 65 7.25 -9.55 -18.35
N ARG A 66 6.84 -9.96 -17.15
CA ARG A 66 5.81 -11.00 -16.96
C ARG A 66 4.44 -10.53 -17.43
N TYR A 67 4.09 -9.29 -17.12
CA TYR A 67 2.78 -8.71 -17.43
C TYR A 67 2.78 -7.91 -18.73
N LYS A 68 3.91 -7.85 -19.44
CA LYS A 68 4.06 -7.13 -20.71
C LYS A 68 3.69 -5.66 -20.55
N LEU A 69 4.18 -5.03 -19.48
CA LEU A 69 4.00 -3.60 -19.27
C LEU A 69 4.67 -2.84 -20.42
N PRO A 70 4.12 -1.68 -20.81
CA PRO A 70 4.71 -0.91 -21.89
C PRO A 70 6.15 -0.49 -21.57
N ASP A 71 6.99 -0.43 -22.61
CA ASP A 71 8.39 -0.05 -22.46
C ASP A 71 8.50 1.37 -21.92
N GLU A 72 9.17 1.52 -20.78
CA GLU A 72 9.42 2.81 -20.11
C GLU A 72 10.28 3.77 -20.91
N SER A 73 11.07 3.26 -21.86
CA SER A 73 11.80 4.11 -22.80
C SER A 73 10.90 4.76 -23.86
N LEU A 74 9.61 4.41 -23.92
CA LEU A 74 8.64 4.96 -24.86
C LEU A 74 7.72 5.98 -24.15
N PRO A 75 7.94 7.30 -24.34
CA PRO A 75 7.21 8.33 -23.60
C PRO A 75 5.70 8.31 -23.81
N ALA A 76 5.24 7.87 -25.00
CA ALA A 76 3.83 7.79 -25.33
C ALA A 76 3.07 6.71 -24.53
N ALA A 77 3.79 5.73 -23.99
CA ALA A 77 3.18 4.63 -23.25
C ALA A 77 2.98 4.93 -21.75
N HIS A 78 3.59 6.01 -21.26
CA HIS A 78 3.61 6.46 -19.86
C HIS A 78 3.07 7.89 -19.71
N GLN A 79 2.16 8.30 -20.60
CA GLN A 79 1.46 9.58 -20.46
C GLN A 79 0.31 9.41 -19.47
N ALA A 80 0.58 9.74 -18.21
CA ALA A 80 -0.47 9.97 -17.24
C ALA A 80 -1.43 11.05 -17.74
N HIS A 81 -2.73 10.76 -17.74
CA HIS A 81 -3.71 11.83 -17.83
C HIS A 81 -3.64 12.66 -16.55
N THR A 82 -3.80 13.99 -16.64
CA THR A 82 -3.63 14.90 -15.49
C THR A 82 -4.64 14.67 -14.37
N SER A 83 -5.69 13.89 -14.62
CA SER A 83 -6.68 13.48 -13.62
C SER A 83 -6.39 12.13 -12.98
N ASN A 84 -5.29 11.46 -13.34
CA ASN A 84 -4.94 10.18 -12.76
C ASN A 84 -4.26 10.38 -11.40
N SER A 85 -4.64 9.55 -10.45
CA SER A 85 -3.97 9.41 -9.15
C SER A 85 -4.04 7.96 -8.70
N MET A 86 -3.15 7.58 -7.78
CA MET A 86 -3.18 6.31 -7.07
C MET A 86 -3.09 6.57 -5.58
N ALA A 87 -3.60 5.65 -4.78
CA ALA A 87 -3.44 5.68 -3.34
C ALA A 87 -3.13 4.29 -2.77
N VAL A 88 -2.33 4.27 -1.72
CA VAL A 88 -2.12 3.10 -0.86
C VAL A 88 -2.52 3.44 0.56
N ALA A 89 -2.99 2.46 1.32
CA ALA A 89 -3.46 2.66 2.69
C ALA A 89 -2.86 1.61 3.63
N GLU A 90 -2.28 2.07 4.74
CA GLU A 90 -1.59 1.25 5.73
C GLU A 90 -2.31 1.27 7.09
N PHE A 91 -2.39 0.09 7.71
CA PHE A 91 -3.19 -0.21 8.91
C PHE A 91 -2.43 -0.97 10.00
N GLN A 92 -1.18 -1.36 9.76
CA GLN A 92 -0.35 -2.23 10.60
C GLN A 92 0.59 -1.44 11.52
N GLY A 93 0.51 -0.12 11.53
CA GLY A 93 1.43 0.75 12.29
C GLY A 93 2.87 0.69 11.76
N GLN A 94 3.04 0.32 10.50
CA GLN A 94 4.29 0.45 9.75
C GLN A 94 4.23 1.78 9.01
N PHE A 95 5.37 2.45 8.87
CA PHE A 95 5.47 3.68 8.08
C PHE A 95 6.48 3.47 6.96
N TRP A 96 6.69 4.50 6.16
CA TRP A 96 7.71 4.50 5.11
C TRP A 96 8.79 5.52 5.44
N LYS A 97 10.01 5.24 5.02
CA LYS A 97 11.09 6.21 5.05
C LYS A 97 11.45 6.64 3.65
N LYS A 98 11.56 7.96 3.47
CA LYS A 98 12.05 8.52 2.21
C LYS A 98 13.43 7.96 1.83
N SER A 99 14.33 7.77 2.79
CA SER A 99 15.67 7.19 2.52
C SER A 99 15.61 5.79 1.92
N ASP A 100 14.62 5.00 2.34
CA ASP A 100 14.51 3.59 1.96
C ASP A 100 13.89 3.51 0.55
N LEU A 101 12.86 4.33 0.29
CA LEU A 101 12.33 4.54 -1.06
C LEU A 101 13.40 5.08 -2.03
N ASP A 102 14.16 6.11 -1.64
CA ASP A 102 15.23 6.67 -2.47
C ASP A 102 16.30 5.60 -2.79
N GLY A 103 16.62 4.73 -1.82
CA GLY A 103 17.53 3.60 -1.97
C GLY A 103 17.00 2.55 -2.96
N PHE A 104 15.72 2.20 -2.86
CA PHE A 104 15.04 1.31 -3.81
C PHE A 104 15.02 1.93 -5.22
N GLY A 105 14.57 3.18 -5.34
CA GLY A 105 14.45 3.88 -6.62
C GLY A 105 15.79 4.02 -7.33
N THR A 106 16.85 4.33 -6.59
CA THR A 106 18.23 4.35 -7.12
C THR A 106 18.68 2.96 -7.54
N SER A 107 18.46 1.94 -6.70
CA SER A 107 18.93 0.59 -6.98
C SER A 107 18.21 -0.07 -8.15
N CYS A 108 16.92 0.24 -8.35
CA CYS A 108 16.07 -0.39 -9.34
C CYS A 108 15.74 0.50 -10.55
N HIS A 109 16.33 1.69 -10.62
CA HIS A 109 16.14 2.68 -11.68
C HIS A 109 14.65 3.05 -11.86
N ARG A 110 14.01 3.47 -10.75
CA ARG A 110 12.59 3.84 -10.68
C ARG A 110 12.38 5.13 -9.88
N ASP A 111 11.43 5.96 -10.32
CA ASP A 111 10.92 7.06 -9.51
C ASP A 111 9.83 6.53 -8.57
N VAL A 112 10.11 6.55 -7.27
CA VAL A 112 9.22 6.09 -6.20
C VAL A 112 8.77 7.24 -5.29
N SER A 113 8.60 8.43 -5.85
CA SER A 113 8.12 9.61 -5.13
C SER A 113 6.66 9.47 -4.65
N VAL A 114 6.43 9.96 -3.43
CA VAL A 114 5.11 10.13 -2.80
C VAL A 114 4.69 11.59 -2.94
N ALA A 115 3.53 11.84 -3.53
CA ALA A 115 3.02 13.20 -3.77
C ALA A 115 2.33 13.79 -2.54
N LYS A 116 1.67 12.95 -1.73
CA LYS A 116 0.89 13.37 -0.57
C LYS A 116 0.87 12.26 0.48
N THR A 117 1.04 12.63 1.74
CA THR A 117 0.80 11.75 2.89
C THR A 117 -0.42 12.26 3.65
N ILE A 118 -1.33 11.36 4.04
CA ILE A 118 -2.50 11.66 4.88
C ILE A 118 -2.41 10.79 6.13
N GLY A 119 -2.44 11.39 7.32
CA GLY A 119 -2.36 10.68 8.59
C GLY A 119 -1.05 10.98 9.32
N ASP A 120 -0.65 10.06 10.20
CA ASP A 120 0.55 10.21 11.02
C ASP A 120 1.83 10.02 10.18
N GLU A 121 2.88 10.75 10.52
CA GLU A 121 4.23 10.59 9.95
C GLU A 121 5.19 10.19 11.08
N GLU A 122 5.63 8.93 11.07
CA GLU A 122 6.59 8.41 12.05
C GLU A 122 7.87 7.93 11.36
N PRO A 123 9.06 8.15 11.94
CA PRO A 123 10.35 7.88 11.31
C PRO A 123 10.75 6.39 11.33
N HIS A 124 9.78 5.47 11.31
CA HIS A 124 9.98 4.03 11.43
C HIS A 124 9.41 3.29 10.22
N GLY A 125 10.30 3.04 9.25
CA GLY A 125 10.04 2.20 8.08
C GLY A 125 9.59 0.80 8.46
N GLY A 126 8.67 0.25 7.67
CA GLY A 126 8.20 -1.12 7.79
C GLY A 126 7.99 -1.74 6.41
N ILE A 127 8.31 -3.04 6.33
CA ILE A 127 8.33 -3.82 5.10
C ILE A 127 7.04 -3.67 4.30
N GLU A 128 5.87 -3.75 4.93
CA GLU A 128 4.59 -3.71 4.21
C GLU A 128 4.38 -2.33 3.57
N SER A 129 4.52 -1.29 4.39
CA SER A 129 4.29 0.08 3.97
C SER A 129 5.26 0.53 2.87
N GLU A 130 6.51 0.08 2.90
CA GLU A 130 7.50 0.40 1.86
C GLU A 130 7.25 -0.44 0.60
N LEU A 131 6.97 -1.74 0.75
CA LEU A 131 6.69 -2.65 -0.36
C LEU A 131 5.53 -2.16 -1.23
N ASP A 132 4.42 -1.73 -0.62
CA ASP A 132 3.26 -1.22 -1.32
C ASP A 132 3.59 0.00 -2.18
N ILE A 133 4.37 0.94 -1.63
CA ILE A 133 4.81 2.18 -2.31
C ILE A 133 5.81 1.87 -3.42
N GLU A 134 6.84 1.08 -3.12
CA GLU A 134 7.91 0.73 -4.05
C GLU A 134 7.35 0.05 -5.30
N TYR A 135 6.43 -0.92 -5.13
CA TYR A 135 5.93 -1.69 -6.26
C TYR A 135 4.81 -1.01 -7.04
N ILE A 136 3.93 -0.23 -6.40
CA ILE A 136 2.93 0.53 -7.16
C ILE A 136 3.60 1.59 -8.04
N LYS A 137 4.66 2.25 -7.53
CA LYS A 137 5.47 3.21 -8.29
C LYS A 137 6.42 2.54 -9.28
N ALA A 138 6.88 1.33 -9.02
CA ALA A 138 7.66 0.56 -9.99
C ALA A 138 6.87 0.22 -11.26
N VAL A 139 5.54 0.15 -11.17
CA VAL A 139 4.63 -0.15 -12.28
C VAL A 139 4.15 1.12 -12.98
N ALA A 140 3.90 2.19 -12.23
CA ALA A 140 3.38 3.47 -12.75
C ALA A 140 4.11 4.67 -12.09
N PRO A 141 5.40 4.88 -12.40
CA PRO A 141 6.23 5.91 -11.78
C PRO A 141 5.75 7.34 -12.09
N GLU A 142 4.98 7.54 -13.14
CA GLU A 142 4.46 8.84 -13.57
C GLU A 142 3.18 9.27 -12.83
N ILE A 143 2.46 8.33 -12.20
CA ILE A 143 1.16 8.63 -11.60
C ILE A 143 1.37 9.14 -10.17
N PRO A 144 0.79 10.30 -9.79
CA PRO A 144 0.85 10.83 -8.43
C PRO A 144 0.31 9.82 -7.41
N LEU A 145 1.07 9.60 -6.33
CA LEU A 145 0.72 8.66 -5.28
C LEU A 145 0.40 9.37 -3.98
N THR A 146 -0.75 9.05 -3.40
CA THR A 146 -1.12 9.39 -2.04
C THR A 146 -0.94 8.20 -1.11
N VAL A 147 -0.27 8.41 0.02
CA VAL A 147 -0.09 7.39 1.06
C VAL A 147 -0.97 7.76 2.26
N ILE A 148 -1.87 6.86 2.65
CA ILE A 148 -2.83 7.09 3.72
C ILE A 148 -2.49 6.20 4.92
N TYR A 149 -2.14 6.82 6.04
CA TYR A 149 -1.93 6.14 7.31
C TYR A 149 -3.17 6.20 8.18
N ASN A 150 -3.53 5.03 8.71
CA ASN A 150 -4.46 4.95 9.82
C ASN A 150 -3.81 4.16 10.95
N GLY A 151 -3.42 4.86 12.02
CA GLY A 151 -2.78 4.27 13.20
C GLY A 151 -3.62 3.21 13.93
N GLN A 152 -4.89 3.02 13.53
CA GLN A 152 -5.73 1.91 13.97
C GLN A 152 -6.15 1.07 12.77
N PHE A 153 -6.02 -0.25 12.89
CA PHE A 153 -6.61 -1.19 11.94
C PHE A 153 -8.15 -1.15 12.06
N SER A 154 -8.77 -0.21 11.35
CA SER A 154 -10.21 -0.03 11.25
C SER A 154 -10.60 0.26 9.81
N LEU A 155 -11.07 -0.80 9.13
CA LEU A 155 -11.57 -0.68 7.76
C LEU A 155 -12.83 0.18 7.68
N LEU A 156 -13.66 0.18 8.74
CA LEU A 156 -14.84 1.05 8.78
C LEU A 156 -14.44 2.53 8.89
N LYS A 157 -13.47 2.86 9.76
CA LYS A 157 -12.97 4.24 9.88
C LYS A 157 -12.36 4.70 8.55
N TRP A 158 -11.61 3.83 7.88
CA TRP A 158 -11.05 4.12 6.57
C TRP A 158 -12.14 4.34 5.50
N ALA A 159 -13.15 3.46 5.40
CA ALA A 159 -14.25 3.62 4.46
C ALA A 159 -15.02 4.94 4.68
N ASN A 160 -15.26 5.30 5.95
CA ASN A 160 -15.87 6.58 6.31
C ASN A 160 -14.96 7.76 5.94
N GLN A 161 -13.65 7.64 6.17
CA GLN A 161 -12.67 8.65 5.79
C GLN A 161 -12.72 8.88 4.27
N ILE A 162 -12.66 7.82 3.44
CA ILE A 162 -12.76 7.93 1.98
C ILE A 162 -14.04 8.65 1.59
N SER A 163 -15.18 8.25 2.18
CA SER A 163 -16.48 8.86 1.86
C SER A 163 -16.56 10.34 2.24
N SER A 164 -15.70 10.80 3.15
CA SER A 164 -15.61 12.19 3.58
C SER A 164 -14.49 12.99 2.91
N MET A 165 -13.60 12.34 2.17
CA MET A 165 -12.47 12.99 1.51
C MET A 165 -12.95 13.64 0.21
N ALA A 166 -12.73 14.96 0.09
CA ALA A 166 -13.00 15.69 -1.14
C ALA A 166 -12.04 15.31 -2.29
N ASP A 167 -10.81 14.94 -1.92
CA ASP A 167 -9.74 14.54 -2.85
C ASP A 167 -8.82 13.52 -2.15
N PRO A 168 -9.15 12.21 -2.25
CA PRO A 168 -8.39 11.12 -1.64
C PRO A 168 -7.06 10.86 -2.34
#